data_AF-A0AAV1LBU4-F1
#
_entry.id   AF-A0AAV1LBU4-F1
#
_cell.length_a   1.000
_cell.length_b   1.000
_cell.length_c   1.000
_cell.angle_alpha   90.00
_cell.angle_beta   90.00
_cell.angle_gamma   90.00
#
_symmetry.space_group_name_H-M   'P 1'
#
loop_
_entity.id
_entity.type
_entity.pdbx_description
1 polymer ?
#
loop_
_entity_poly.entity_id
_entity_poly.type
_entity_poly.pdbx_seq_one_letter_code
_entity_poly.pdbx_strand_id
1 'polypeptide(L)'
;MSIKIFLFLLRVLRFDDINTRDNRKETDHLAPIREIFESFVAHCNQNYTPGEYCTVDEMLESFRGRCKFRVYISNKPAKYGIKIYALVYSKTF
;
A
#
# COMPACT_ATOMS: atom_id res chain seq x y z
N MET A 1 -3.13 2.17 -26.54
CA MET A 1 -1.86 1.50 -26.20
C MET A 1 -1.97 0.02 -26.52
N SER A 2 -0.96 -0.61 -27.14
CA SER A 2 -1.03 -2.05 -27.43
C SER A 2 -0.86 -2.89 -26.16
N ILE A 3 -1.43 -4.09 -26.14
CA ILE A 3 -1.29 -5.02 -25.01
C ILE A 3 0.18 -5.34 -24.70
N LYS A 4 1.02 -5.41 -25.72
CA LYS A 4 2.47 -5.64 -25.57
C LYS A 4 3.14 -4.49 -24.80
N ILE A 5 2.82 -3.25 -25.14
CA ILE A 5 3.37 -2.07 -24.45
C ILE A 5 2.84 -2.01 -23.01
N PHE A 6 1.54 -2.27 -22.80
CA PHE A 6 0.95 -2.29 -21.45
C PHE A 6 1.67 -3.29 -20.53
N LEU A 7 1.85 -4.54 -20.97
CA LEU A 7 2.51 -5.58 -20.20
C LEU A 7 3.99 -5.27 -19.95
N PHE A 8 4.67 -4.65 -20.92
CA PHE A 8 6.04 -4.18 -20.75
C PHE A 8 6.13 -3.13 -19.64
N LEU A 9 5.29 -2.10 -19.68
CA LEU A 9 5.26 -1.03 -18.68
C LEU A 9 4.96 -1.57 -17.27
N LEU A 10 3.99 -2.48 -17.14
CA LEU A 10 3.68 -3.12 -15.86
C LEU A 10 4.89 -3.83 -15.23
N ARG A 11 5.77 -4.43 -16.04
CA ARG A 11 6.94 -5.16 -15.55
C ARG A 11 8.07 -4.24 -15.09
N VAL A 12 8.21 -3.07 -15.71
CA VAL A 12 9.33 -2.13 -15.47
C VAL A 12 8.97 -1.02 -14.49
N LEU A 13 7.71 -0.88 -14.08
CA LEU A 13 7.28 0.13 -13.13
C LEU A 13 8.02 0.04 -11.79
N ARG A 14 8.60 1.15 -11.35
CA ARG A 14 9.32 1.30 -10.06
C ARG A 14 8.94 2.63 -9.43
N PHE A 15 8.98 2.70 -8.10
CA PHE A 15 8.60 3.88 -7.32
C PHE A 15 9.72 4.32 -6.36
N ASP A 16 10.96 3.91 -6.64
CA ASP A 16 12.09 4.17 -5.77
C ASP A 16 13.41 4.23 -6.54
N ASP A 17 14.43 4.86 -5.93
CA ASP A 17 15.79 4.87 -6.46
C ASP A 17 16.52 3.56 -6.12
N ILE A 18 17.01 2.88 -7.17
CA ILE A 18 17.76 1.63 -7.06
C ILE A 18 19.09 1.81 -6.33
N ASN A 19 19.73 2.97 -6.45
CA ASN A 19 21.07 3.20 -5.89
C ASN A 19 21.06 3.27 -4.36
N THR A 20 19.94 3.67 -3.76
CA THR A 20 19.77 3.79 -2.31
C THR A 20 18.93 2.66 -1.69
N ARG A 21 18.35 1.80 -2.54
CA ARG A 21 17.35 0.79 -2.15
C ARG A 21 17.88 -0.20 -1.12
N ASP A 22 19.10 -0.70 -1.30
CA ASP A 22 19.61 -1.79 -0.46
C ASP A 22 19.81 -1.33 0.99
N ASN A 23 20.39 -0.14 1.19
CA ASN A 23 20.50 0.48 2.51
C ASN A 23 19.11 0.74 3.15
N ARG A 24 18.14 1.27 2.39
CA ARG A 24 16.80 1.57 2.93
C ARG A 24 16.02 0.32 3.32
N LYS A 25 16.21 -0.80 2.61
CA LYS A 25 15.51 -2.08 2.88
C LYS A 25 15.91 -2.74 4.20
N GLU A 26 17.08 -2.40 4.74
CA GLU A 26 17.55 -2.91 6.02
C GLU A 26 16.65 -2.44 7.16
N THR A 27 16.23 -1.17 7.12
CA THR A 27 15.40 -0.55 8.16
C THR A 27 13.92 -0.53 7.79
N ASP A 28 13.58 -0.33 6.51
CA ASP A 28 12.20 -0.19 6.05
C ASP A 28 11.87 -1.22 4.97
N HIS A 29 11.06 -2.21 5.32
CA HIS A 29 10.60 -3.20 4.35
C HIS A 29 9.65 -2.63 3.29
N LEU A 30 9.06 -1.46 3.52
CA LEU A 30 8.21 -0.73 2.58
C LEU A 30 9.01 0.23 1.67
N ALA A 31 10.33 0.29 1.80
CA ALA A 31 11.21 1.21 1.06
C ALA A 31 10.92 1.33 -0.45
N PRO A 32 10.55 0.26 -1.20
CA PRO A 32 10.27 0.36 -2.64
C PRO A 32 9.05 1.22 -3.02
N ILE A 33 8.15 1.53 -2.08
CA ILE A 33 6.94 2.36 -2.33
C ILE A 33 6.75 3.45 -1.28
N ARG A 34 7.71 3.62 -0.37
CA ARG A 34 7.64 4.51 0.79
C ARG A 34 7.25 5.94 0.43
N GLU A 35 7.96 6.53 -0.52
CA GLU A 35 7.80 7.94 -0.91
C GLU A 35 6.41 8.22 -1.50
N ILE A 36 5.96 7.38 -2.43
CA ILE A 36 4.64 7.55 -3.05
C ILE A 36 3.51 7.29 -2.05
N PHE A 37 3.68 6.31 -1.15
CA PHE A 37 2.68 6.00 -0.12
C PHE A 37 2.54 7.15 0.89
N GLU A 38 3.64 7.70 1.39
CA GLU A 38 3.61 8.83 2.32
C GLU A 38 3.07 10.09 1.66
N SER A 39 3.47 10.35 0.41
CA SER A 39 2.89 11.44 -0.38
C SER A 39 1.38 11.27 -0.51
N PHE A 40 0.90 10.08 -0.87
CA PHE A 40 -0.54 9.80 -0.97
C PHE A 40 -1.27 10.07 0.35
N VAL A 41 -0.78 9.53 1.47
CA VAL A 41 -1.37 9.71 2.80
C VAL A 41 -1.36 11.19 3.21
N ALA A 42 -0.28 11.91 2.93
CA ALA A 42 -0.19 13.35 3.21
C ALA A 42 -1.26 14.14 2.44
N HIS A 43 -1.47 13.82 1.16
CA HIS A 43 -2.53 14.46 0.37
C HIS A 43 -3.93 14.08 0.88
N CYS A 44 -4.18 12.85 1.32
CA CYS A 44 -5.46 12.49 1.95
C CYS A 44 -5.75 13.35 3.18
N ASN A 45 -4.76 13.53 4.05
CA ASN A 45 -4.89 14.31 5.28
C ASN A 45 -5.04 15.82 5.01
N GLN A 46 -4.42 16.35 3.97
CA GLN A 46 -4.50 17.77 3.61
C GLN A 46 -5.83 18.14 2.94
N ASN A 47 -6.40 17.24 2.15
CA ASN A 47 -7.57 17.53 1.33
C ASN A 47 -8.90 17.17 2.00
N TYR A 48 -8.87 16.44 3.12
CA TYR A 48 -10.09 16.02 3.81
C TYR A 48 -9.93 16.01 5.32
N THR A 49 -10.76 16.80 6.00
CA THR A 49 -10.92 16.75 7.45
C THR A 49 -12.15 15.91 7.77
N PRO A 50 -12.00 14.71 8.39
CA PRO A 50 -13.14 13.89 8.73
C PRO A 50 -13.96 14.52 9.86
N GLY A 51 -15.27 14.27 9.87
CA GLY A 51 -16.15 14.66 10.98
C GLY A 51 -16.01 13.75 12.21
N GLU A 52 -16.91 13.90 13.17
CA GLU A 52 -16.87 13.21 14.46
C GLU A 52 -16.93 11.67 14.38
N TYR A 53 -17.47 11.14 13.28
CA TYR A 53 -17.76 9.72 13.12
C TYR A 53 -16.68 8.99 12.31
N CYS A 54 -15.52 8.81 12.91
CA CYS A 54 -14.41 8.03 12.35
C CYS A 54 -14.40 6.59 12.88
N THR A 55 -13.98 5.65 12.04
CA THR A 55 -13.66 4.27 12.44
C THR A 55 -12.22 3.94 12.07
N VAL A 56 -11.55 3.14 12.90
CA VAL A 56 -10.22 2.60 12.62
C VAL A 56 -10.36 1.09 12.55
N ASP A 57 -9.94 0.53 11.42
CA ASP A 57 -9.97 -0.93 11.22
C ASP A 57 -8.82 -1.37 10.32
N GLU A 58 -8.72 -2.68 10.14
CA GLU A 58 -7.73 -3.36 9.33
C GLU A 58 -8.32 -3.87 8.01
N MET A 59 -7.65 -3.49 6.93
CA MET A 59 -7.83 -4.06 5.60
C MET A 59 -6.75 -5.10 5.34
N LEU A 60 -7.10 -6.15 4.60
CA LEU A 60 -6.16 -7.15 4.12
C LEU A 60 -6.18 -7.17 2.59
N GLU A 61 -5.15 -6.60 1.97
CA GLU A 61 -5.02 -6.61 0.52
C GLU A 61 -4.44 -7.94 0.05
N SER A 62 -5.13 -8.60 -0.88
CA SER A 62 -4.85 -9.98 -1.24
C SER A 62 -3.51 -10.09 -1.95
N PHE A 63 -2.53 -10.77 -1.34
CA PHE A 63 -1.20 -10.90 -1.92
C PHE A 63 -0.53 -12.22 -1.56
N ARG A 64 -0.10 -12.98 -2.58
CA ARG A 64 0.55 -14.29 -2.41
C ARG A 64 2.03 -14.31 -2.80
N GLY A 65 2.56 -13.21 -3.33
CA GLY A 65 3.99 -13.10 -3.63
C GLY A 65 4.88 -13.13 -2.38
N ARG A 66 6.19 -13.20 -2.59
CA ARG A 66 7.18 -13.10 -1.50
C ARG A 66 7.26 -11.65 -1.03
N CYS A 67 6.85 -11.41 0.20
CA CYS A 67 6.93 -10.11 0.85
C CYS A 67 7.17 -10.33 2.35
N LYS A 68 8.11 -9.57 2.94
CA LYS A 68 8.54 -9.75 4.34
C LYS A 68 7.42 -9.49 5.36
N PHE A 69 6.47 -8.62 5.04
CA PHE A 69 5.37 -8.20 5.90
C PHE A 69 4.01 -8.76 5.44
N ARG A 70 4.02 -9.84 4.65
CA ARG A 70 2.80 -10.58 4.32
C ARG A 70 2.31 -11.32 5.56
N VAL A 71 1.03 -11.18 5.89
CA VAL A 71 0.39 -11.83 7.04
C VAL A 71 -0.57 -12.92 6.59
N TYR A 72 -0.89 -13.82 7.53
CA TYR A 72 -1.99 -14.77 7.41
C TYR A 72 -3.09 -14.43 8.40
N ILE A 73 -4.34 -14.33 7.95
CA ILE A 73 -5.53 -14.11 8.80
C ILE A 73 -6.58 -15.15 8.41
N SER A 74 -6.82 -16.12 9.30
CA SER A 74 -7.69 -17.27 9.03
C SER A 74 -9.13 -16.91 8.68
N ASN A 75 -9.63 -15.83 9.28
CA ASN A 75 -11.04 -15.45 9.24
C ASN A 75 -11.37 -14.47 8.10
N LYS A 76 -10.37 -14.04 7.31
CA LYS A 76 -10.60 -13.19 6.13
C LYS A 76 -10.76 -14.06 4.87
N PRO A 77 -11.59 -13.66 3.89
CA PRO A 77 -11.81 -14.43 2.65
C PRO A 77 -10.52 -14.75 1.91
N ALA A 78 -9.66 -13.75 1.75
CA ALA A 78 -8.27 -13.93 1.35
C ALA A 78 -7.42 -14.14 2.60
N LYS A 79 -6.93 -15.36 2.80
CA LYS A 79 -6.19 -15.68 4.03
C LYS A 79 -4.78 -15.09 4.09
N TYR A 80 -4.17 -14.75 2.95
CA TYR A 80 -2.82 -14.21 2.84
C TYR A 80 -2.82 -12.85 2.16
N GLY A 81 -2.14 -11.88 2.74
CA GLY A 81 -2.11 -10.54 2.19
C GLY A 81 -1.22 -9.56 2.91
N ILE A 82 -1.30 -8.30 2.50
CA ILE A 82 -0.66 -7.16 3.15
C ILE A 82 -1.70 -6.55 4.08
N LYS A 83 -1.41 -6.53 5.39
CA LYS A 83 -2.28 -5.89 6.38
C LYS A 83 -2.05 -4.37 6.34
N ILE A 84 -3.13 -3.61 6.23
CA ILE A 84 -3.13 -2.15 6.21
C ILE A 84 -4.10 -1.67 7.28
N TYR A 85 -3.67 -0.76 8.14
CA TYR A 85 -4.56 -0.07 9.07
C TYR A 85 -5.01 1.24 8.44
N ALA A 86 -6.30 1.53 8.51
CA ALA A 86 -6.87 2.75 7.94
C ALA A 86 -7.89 3.38 8.89
N LEU A 87 -7.88 4.71 8.94
CA LEU A 87 -8.95 5.51 9.52
C LEU A 87 -9.88 5.95 8.40
N VAL A 88 -11.18 5.74 8.57
CA VAL A 88 -12.20 6.05 7.56
C VAL A 88 -13.36 6.81 8.21
N TYR A 89 -13.86 7.83 7.51
CA TYR A 89 -15.09 8.53 7.92
C TYR A 89 -16.32 7.75 7.50
N SER A 90 -17.20 7.45 8.46
CA SER A 90 -18.32 6.50 8.30
C SER A 90 -19.57 7.09 7.63
N LYS A 91 -19.65 8.42 7.48
CA LYS A 91 -20.88 9.10 7.03
C LYS A 91 -20.79 9.77 5.66
N THR A 92 -19.71 9.55 4.91
CA THR A 92 -19.64 9.90 3.48
C THR A 92 -20.08 8.73 2.63
N PHE A 93 -21.06 8.97 1.76
CA PHE A 93 -21.56 8.06 0.73
C PHE A 93 -20.96 8.40 -0.63
#